data_AF-A0A087RPW3-F1
#
_entry.id   AF-A0A087RPW3-F1
#
_cell.length_a   1.000
_cell.length_b   1.000
_cell.length_c   1.000
_cell.angle_alpha   90.00
_cell.angle_beta   90.00
_cell.angle_gamma   90.00
#
_symmetry.space_group_name_H-M   'P 1'
#
loop_
_entity.id
_entity.type
_entity.pdbx_description
1 polymer ?
#
loop_
_entity_poly.entity_id
_entity_poly.type
_entity_poly.pdbx_seq_one_letter_code
_entity_poly.pdbx_strand_id
1 'polypeptide(L)'
;MTITQEEEAKEILEILDKYFPKRFDAKESIKWLHKHTTQKKQDEWAAFFFEEYSFPLLTNFLGGWKGPRITKDKRFDYQREFVWDLKMESVVDKNGKNPKFIILNDQNATDRIIQDEKGIGFIIAKTEFVFDLDGKLKKWRNEFENKTPKKTGPGKTRVLKTKGRVEDLLAVLICGKNGMEKALSEGWIGVHPQGRNSNGKPRPPKYKMILEQIPSEKIVKL
;
A
#
# COMPACT_ATOMS: atom_id res chain seq x y z
N MET A 1 18.72 -7.37 -23.36
CA MET A 1 17.83 -8.45 -22.87
C MET A 1 16.69 -7.76 -22.14
N THR A 2 15.44 -8.18 -22.39
CA THR A 2 14.27 -7.63 -21.67
C THR A 2 14.21 -8.29 -20.30
N ILE A 3 14.20 -7.50 -19.22
CA ILE A 3 14.08 -8.03 -17.86
C ILE A 3 12.70 -8.67 -17.66
N THR A 4 12.64 -9.77 -16.92
CA THR A 4 11.37 -10.40 -16.52
C THR A 4 10.73 -9.67 -15.34
N GLN A 5 9.42 -9.86 -15.14
CA GLN A 5 8.71 -9.25 -14.01
C GLN A 5 9.27 -9.74 -12.66
N GLU A 6 9.69 -11.00 -12.58
CA GLU A 6 10.29 -11.58 -11.38
C GLU A 6 11.65 -10.96 -11.06
N GLU A 7 12.52 -10.79 -12.06
CA GLU A 7 13.82 -10.13 -11.89
C GLU A 7 13.66 -8.67 -11.45
N GLU A 8 12.74 -7.92 -12.06
CA GLU A 8 12.43 -6.54 -11.61
C GLU A 8 11.86 -6.53 -10.18
N ALA A 9 11.07 -7.53 -9.81
CA ALA A 9 10.58 -7.67 -8.44
C ALA A 9 11.73 -7.84 -7.45
N LYS A 10 12.70 -8.71 -7.75
CA LYS A 10 13.87 -8.97 -6.89
C LYS A 10 14.69 -7.70 -6.72
N GLU A 11 14.99 -6.98 -7.79
CA GLU A 11 15.71 -5.70 -7.73
C GLU A 11 14.99 -4.67 -6.84
N ILE A 12 13.66 -4.55 -6.98
CA ILE A 12 12.86 -3.65 -6.13
C ILE A 12 12.95 -4.09 -4.66
N LEU A 13 12.78 -5.39 -4.38
CA LEU A 13 12.85 -5.91 -3.02
C LEU A 13 14.23 -5.66 -2.40
N GLU A 14 15.32 -5.89 -3.12
CA GLU A 14 16.69 -5.66 -2.64
C GLU A 14 16.95 -4.20 -2.26
N ILE A 15 16.49 -3.26 -3.10
CA ILE A 15 16.63 -1.82 -2.80
C ILE A 15 15.83 -1.45 -1.56
N LEU A 16 14.59 -1.92 -1.43
CA LEU A 16 13.77 -1.60 -0.26
C LEU A 16 14.29 -2.28 1.00
N ASP A 17 14.76 -3.52 0.90
CA ASP A 17 15.33 -4.24 2.03
C ASP A 17 16.57 -3.53 2.59
N LYS A 18 17.43 -3.03 1.69
CA LYS A 18 18.68 -2.36 2.05
C LYS A 18 18.49 -0.93 2.54
N TYR A 19 17.56 -0.17 1.94
CA TYR A 19 17.50 1.29 2.14
C TYR A 19 16.20 1.80 2.78
N PHE A 20 15.09 1.05 2.75
CA PHE A 20 13.90 1.46 3.49
C PHE A 20 14.10 1.24 5.00
N PRO A 21 13.70 2.18 5.88
CA PRO A 21 13.87 2.00 7.32
C PRO A 21 13.16 0.75 7.85
N LYS A 22 13.94 -0.21 8.39
CA LYS A 22 13.39 -1.41 9.04
C LYS A 22 12.53 -1.07 10.26
N ARG A 23 12.79 0.06 10.91
CA ARG A 23 12.01 0.59 12.03
C ARG A 23 11.73 2.06 11.78
N PHE A 24 10.49 2.49 12.03
CA PHE A 24 10.08 3.87 11.85
C PHE A 24 9.00 4.24 12.88
N ASP A 25 9.00 5.50 13.32
CA ASP A 25 7.99 6.03 14.24
C ASP A 25 7.07 7.04 13.54
N ALA A 26 5.87 7.17 14.07
CA ALA A 26 4.84 8.00 13.49
C ALA A 26 5.21 9.49 13.45
N LYS A 27 5.88 10.03 14.48
CA LYS A 27 6.11 11.49 14.55
C LYS A 27 7.07 11.92 13.46
N GLU A 28 8.20 11.23 13.33
CA GLU A 28 9.20 11.54 12.31
C GLU A 28 8.68 11.25 10.90
N SER A 29 7.97 10.13 10.72
CA SER A 29 7.36 9.79 9.41
C SER A 29 6.30 10.80 8.99
N ILE A 30 5.44 11.25 9.91
CA ILE A 30 4.41 12.27 9.63
C ILE A 30 5.06 13.61 9.30
N LYS A 31 6.07 14.05 10.07
CA LYS A 31 6.81 15.28 9.74
C LYS A 31 7.46 15.18 8.37
N TRP A 32 8.05 14.04 8.04
CA TRP A 32 8.65 13.79 6.74
C TRP A 32 7.62 13.91 5.61
N LEU A 33 6.43 13.30 5.76
CA LEU A 33 5.32 13.42 4.81
C LEU A 33 4.87 14.88 4.64
N HIS A 34 4.76 15.64 5.73
CA HIS A 34 4.39 17.07 5.66
C HIS A 34 5.41 17.91 4.89
N LYS A 35 6.70 17.57 4.98
CA LYS A 35 7.78 18.28 4.31
C LYS A 35 7.93 17.90 2.83
N HIS A 36 7.66 16.66 2.46
CA HIS A 36 8.04 16.14 1.14
C HIS A 36 6.86 15.73 0.25
N THR A 37 5.63 15.65 0.76
CA THR A 37 4.52 15.05 -0.01
C THR A 37 3.18 15.77 0.16
N THR A 38 2.24 15.45 -0.72
CA THR A 38 0.84 15.94 -0.66
C THR A 38 -0.06 15.07 0.21
N GLN A 39 0.39 13.87 0.61
CA GLN A 39 -0.37 12.89 1.41
C GLN A 39 -0.38 13.18 2.93
N LYS A 40 0.14 14.34 3.32
CA LYS A 40 0.44 14.74 4.70
C LYS A 40 -0.70 14.65 5.74
N LYS A 41 -1.97 14.66 5.32
CA LYS A 41 -3.13 14.70 6.24
C LYS A 41 -3.86 13.37 6.42
N GLN A 42 -3.37 12.27 5.84
CA GLN A 42 -4.05 10.98 5.87
C GLN A 42 -3.79 10.21 7.18
N ASP A 43 -4.82 9.55 7.74
CA ASP A 43 -4.68 8.76 8.97
C ASP A 43 -3.86 7.47 8.72
N GLU A 44 -3.84 6.98 7.48
CA GLU A 44 -3.02 5.87 6.96
C GLU A 44 -1.55 6.27 6.70
N TRP A 45 -0.97 7.10 7.58
CA TRP A 45 0.36 7.68 7.41
C TRP A 45 1.45 6.65 7.10
N ALA A 46 1.38 5.44 7.67
CA ALA A 46 2.40 4.42 7.49
C ALA A 46 2.44 3.90 6.04
N ALA A 47 1.27 3.69 5.42
CA ALA A 47 1.19 3.26 4.03
C ALA A 47 1.73 4.35 3.09
N PHE A 48 1.31 5.60 3.29
CA PHE A 48 1.82 6.72 2.49
C PHE A 48 3.30 7.00 2.71
N PHE A 49 3.81 6.79 3.94
CA PHE A 49 5.24 6.89 4.21
C PHE A 49 6.00 5.82 3.44
N PHE A 50 5.53 4.58 3.44
CA PHE A 50 6.13 3.51 2.63
C PHE A 50 6.13 3.85 1.15
N GLU A 51 4.97 4.22 0.59
CA GLU A 51 4.82 4.57 -0.84
C GLU A 51 5.74 5.74 -1.24
N GLU A 52 5.67 6.87 -0.52
CA GLU A 52 6.36 8.09 -0.93
C GLU A 52 7.84 8.12 -0.56
N TYR A 53 8.26 7.40 0.49
CA TYR A 53 9.68 7.27 0.83
C TYR A 53 10.37 6.25 -0.07
N SER A 54 9.67 5.18 -0.47
CA SER A 54 10.23 4.16 -1.38
C SER A 54 10.42 4.69 -2.79
N PHE A 55 9.50 5.52 -3.29
CA PHE A 55 9.58 6.05 -4.65
C PHE A 55 10.95 6.67 -5.02
N PRO A 56 11.50 7.66 -4.27
CA PRO A 56 12.81 8.22 -4.59
C PRO A 56 13.95 7.21 -4.45
N LEU A 57 13.85 6.21 -3.57
CA LEU A 57 14.85 5.14 -3.49
C LEU A 57 14.86 4.34 -4.79
N LEU A 58 13.68 3.85 -5.20
CA LEU A 58 13.54 3.07 -6.43
C LEU A 58 14.00 3.87 -7.65
N THR A 59 13.59 5.14 -7.77
CA THR A 59 14.02 5.95 -8.91
C THR A 59 15.50 6.27 -8.94
N ASN A 60 16.13 6.43 -7.78
CA ASN A 60 17.56 6.74 -7.73
C ASN A 60 18.43 5.50 -8.04
N PHE A 61 18.01 4.30 -7.64
CA PHE A 61 18.80 3.09 -7.83
C PHE A 61 18.45 2.31 -9.09
N LEU A 62 17.17 2.27 -9.49
CA LEU A 62 16.66 1.45 -10.58
C LEU A 62 16.15 2.27 -11.78
N GLY A 63 16.06 3.60 -11.65
CA GLY A 63 15.41 4.45 -12.63
C GLY A 63 13.89 4.31 -12.60
N GLY A 64 13.23 4.41 -13.74
CA GLY A 64 11.77 4.36 -13.81
C GLY A 64 11.11 5.69 -13.42
N TRP A 65 9.79 5.65 -13.24
CA TRP A 65 8.98 6.83 -13.01
C TRP A 65 7.74 6.50 -12.17
N LYS A 66 6.99 7.56 -11.86
CA LYS A 66 5.72 7.51 -11.16
C LYS A 66 4.71 6.72 -12.02
N GLY A 67 4.15 5.62 -11.52
CA GLY A 67 3.33 4.68 -12.30
C GLY A 67 2.04 5.27 -12.92
N PRO A 68 1.33 4.49 -13.75
CA PRO A 68 0.22 4.98 -14.56
C PRO A 68 -0.89 5.63 -13.76
N ARG A 69 -1.51 6.65 -14.37
CA ARG A 69 -2.57 7.43 -13.73
C ARG A 69 -3.90 6.64 -13.73
N ILE A 70 -4.47 6.48 -12.55
CA ILE A 70 -5.78 5.86 -12.29
C ILE A 70 -6.89 6.91 -12.41
N THR A 71 -6.76 8.01 -11.67
CA THR A 71 -7.62 9.21 -11.76
C THR A 71 -6.75 10.46 -11.71
N LYS A 72 -7.35 11.66 -11.80
CA LYS A 72 -6.61 12.93 -11.63
C LYS A 72 -5.69 12.92 -10.40
N ASP A 73 -6.14 12.30 -9.31
CA ASP A 73 -5.48 12.36 -8.00
C ASP A 73 -4.87 11.03 -7.54
N LYS A 74 -5.00 9.95 -8.33
CA LYS A 74 -4.54 8.61 -7.95
C LYS A 74 -3.76 7.97 -9.09
N ARG A 75 -2.69 7.27 -8.75
CA ARG A 75 -1.84 6.53 -9.68
C ARG A 75 -1.29 5.29 -8.99
N PHE A 76 -0.72 4.38 -9.78
CA PHE A 76 0.20 3.37 -9.26
C PHE A 76 1.49 4.03 -8.79
N ASP A 77 2.16 3.40 -7.83
CA ASP A 77 3.24 4.04 -7.07
C ASP A 77 4.53 4.17 -7.87
N TYR A 78 4.89 3.13 -8.63
CA TYR A 78 6.14 3.03 -9.37
C TYR A 78 5.94 2.28 -10.70
N GLN A 79 6.70 2.63 -11.73
CA GLN A 79 6.77 1.90 -12.98
C GLN A 79 8.19 1.96 -13.55
N ARG A 80 8.67 0.81 -14.04
CA ARG A 80 9.84 0.74 -14.91
C ARG A 80 9.49 -0.09 -16.15
N GLU A 81 9.89 -1.35 -16.23
CA GLU A 81 9.38 -2.25 -17.28
C GLU A 81 7.95 -2.72 -16.96
N PHE A 82 7.66 -2.89 -15.67
CA PHE A 82 6.33 -3.28 -15.17
C PHE A 82 5.76 -2.23 -14.22
N VAL A 83 4.44 -2.29 -14.02
CA VAL A 83 3.74 -1.42 -13.07
C VAL A 83 3.76 -2.04 -11.69
N TRP A 84 4.08 -1.24 -10.68
CA TRP A 84 4.18 -1.66 -9.29
C TRP A 84 3.34 -0.79 -8.37
N ASP A 85 2.63 -1.46 -7.48
CA ASP A 85 1.85 -0.87 -6.41
C ASP A 85 2.43 -1.30 -5.07
N LEU A 86 2.70 -0.35 -4.19
CA LEU A 86 3.33 -0.59 -2.91
C LEU A 86 2.25 -0.66 -1.84
N LYS A 87 2.23 -1.78 -1.11
CA LYS A 87 1.29 -2.04 -0.02
C LYS A 87 2.06 -2.26 1.27
N MET A 88 1.58 -1.62 2.33
CA MET A 88 2.07 -1.88 3.69
C MET A 88 0.95 -2.51 4.50
N GLU A 89 1.14 -3.76 4.89
CA GLU A 89 0.15 -4.57 5.58
C GLU A 89 0.60 -4.90 7.00
N SER A 90 -0.35 -4.91 7.94
CA SER A 90 -0.08 -5.28 9.32
C SER A 90 0.14 -6.79 9.42
N VAL A 91 1.08 -7.26 10.23
CA VAL A 91 1.14 -8.71 10.55
C VAL A 91 -0.08 -9.13 11.38
N VAL A 92 -0.47 -8.28 12.33
CA VAL A 92 -1.69 -8.41 13.14
C VAL A 92 -2.44 -7.08 13.21
N ASP A 93 -3.76 -7.13 13.33
CA ASP A 93 -4.57 -5.94 13.61
C ASP A 93 -4.42 -5.50 15.08
N LYS A 94 -5.08 -4.39 15.44
CA LYS A 94 -5.07 -3.86 16.81
C LYS A 94 -5.64 -4.80 17.89
N ASN A 95 -6.29 -5.89 17.48
CA ASN A 95 -6.85 -6.92 18.36
C ASN A 95 -6.02 -8.21 18.31
N GLY A 96 -4.85 -8.20 17.68
CA GLY A 96 -3.97 -9.37 17.57
C GLY A 96 -4.38 -10.39 16.50
N LYS A 97 -5.28 -10.03 15.57
CA LYS A 97 -5.74 -10.96 14.51
C LYS A 97 -4.96 -10.76 13.22
N ASN A 98 -4.55 -11.85 12.59
CA ASN A 98 -3.93 -11.81 11.26
C ASN A 98 -4.94 -11.29 10.22
N PRO A 99 -4.55 -10.36 9.33
CA PRO A 99 -5.39 -9.96 8.22
C PRO A 99 -5.49 -11.11 7.21
N LYS A 100 -6.72 -11.43 6.81
CA LYS A 100 -6.98 -12.48 5.81
C LYS A 100 -6.72 -12.00 4.37
N PHE A 101 -6.82 -10.70 4.15
CA PHE A 101 -6.69 -10.11 2.83
C PHE A 101 -6.13 -8.69 2.90
N ILE A 102 -5.52 -8.26 1.79
CA ILE A 102 -5.10 -6.88 1.56
C ILE A 102 -6.07 -6.23 0.60
N ILE A 103 -6.52 -5.02 0.90
CA ILE A 103 -7.33 -4.22 -0.02
C ILE A 103 -6.39 -3.57 -1.05
N LEU A 104 -6.64 -3.84 -2.32
CA LEU A 104 -5.88 -3.31 -3.44
C LEU A 104 -6.53 -2.03 -3.99
N ASN A 105 -6.21 -1.73 -5.25
CA ASN A 105 -6.72 -0.58 -5.97
C ASN A 105 -8.16 -0.80 -6.49
N ASP A 106 -8.72 0.29 -7.02
CA ASP A 106 -10.04 0.32 -7.67
C ASP A 106 -10.10 -0.66 -8.84
N GLN A 107 -11.23 -1.37 -9.02
CA GLN A 107 -11.33 -2.40 -10.07
C GLN A 107 -11.17 -1.79 -11.46
N ASN A 108 -11.95 -0.78 -11.80
CA ASN A 108 -11.93 -0.16 -13.13
C ASN A 108 -10.54 0.39 -13.49
N ALA A 109 -9.87 0.96 -12.49
CA ALA A 109 -8.51 1.46 -12.64
C ALA A 109 -7.50 0.36 -12.92
N THR A 110 -7.60 -0.73 -12.16
CA THR A 110 -6.71 -1.88 -12.28
C THR A 110 -6.94 -2.56 -13.62
N ASP A 111 -8.20 -2.79 -14.00
CA ASP A 111 -8.58 -3.41 -15.26
C ASP A 111 -8.06 -2.64 -16.48
N ARG A 112 -8.13 -1.30 -16.44
CA ARG A 112 -7.58 -0.47 -17.50
C ARG A 112 -6.08 -0.67 -17.65
N ILE A 113 -5.33 -0.63 -16.55
CA ILE A 113 -3.87 -0.80 -16.60
C ILE A 113 -3.49 -2.23 -17.01
N ILE A 114 -4.23 -3.23 -16.55
CA ILE A 114 -4.00 -4.64 -16.93
C ILE A 114 -4.27 -4.91 -18.42
N GLN A 115 -5.12 -4.11 -19.08
CA GLN A 115 -5.32 -4.19 -20.52
C GLN A 115 -4.16 -3.60 -21.32
N ASP A 116 -3.56 -2.52 -20.82
CA ASP A 116 -2.55 -1.75 -21.54
C ASP A 116 -1.11 -2.22 -21.23
N GLU A 117 -0.90 -2.91 -20.11
CA GLU A 117 0.43 -3.26 -19.59
C GLU A 117 0.71 -4.77 -19.61
N LYS A 118 1.99 -5.12 -19.67
CA LYS A 118 2.46 -6.52 -19.66
C LYS A 118 2.14 -7.27 -18.36
N GLY A 119 1.97 -6.52 -17.27
CA GLY A 119 1.62 -7.05 -15.95
C GLY A 119 1.66 -5.98 -14.87
N ILE A 120 1.04 -6.30 -13.75
CA ILE A 120 1.07 -5.49 -12.53
C ILE A 120 1.66 -6.34 -11.42
N GLY A 121 2.55 -5.75 -10.63
CA GLY A 121 3.09 -6.35 -9.42
C GLY A 121 2.69 -5.56 -8.18
N PHE A 122 2.61 -6.26 -7.05
CA PHE A 122 2.38 -5.66 -5.75
C PHE A 122 3.57 -5.92 -4.85
N ILE A 123 4.23 -4.87 -4.37
CA ILE A 123 5.26 -4.96 -3.34
C ILE A 123 4.59 -4.85 -1.98
N ILE A 124 4.78 -5.83 -1.11
CA ILE A 124 4.09 -5.92 0.17
C ILE A 124 5.10 -5.91 1.31
N ALA A 125 5.09 -4.83 2.09
CA ALA A 125 5.80 -4.73 3.36
C ALA A 125 4.92 -5.27 4.49
N LYS A 126 5.24 -6.46 5.01
CA LYS A 126 4.63 -7.02 6.21
C LYS A 126 5.26 -6.35 7.42
N THR A 127 4.43 -5.67 8.20
CA THR A 127 4.92 -4.77 9.26
C THR A 127 4.24 -5.08 10.59
N GLU A 128 5.03 -5.29 11.63
CA GLU A 128 4.54 -5.29 13.00
C GLU A 128 4.31 -3.83 13.44
N PHE A 129 3.10 -3.52 13.90
CA PHE A 129 2.75 -2.17 14.35
C PHE A 129 2.45 -2.11 15.84
N VAL A 130 2.89 -1.02 16.46
CA VAL A 130 2.37 -0.59 17.76
C VAL A 130 1.21 0.38 17.54
N PHE A 131 0.13 0.24 18.31
CA PHE A 131 -1.09 1.02 18.16
C PHE A 131 -1.24 2.12 19.22
N ASP A 132 -1.83 3.24 18.84
CA ASP A 132 -2.11 4.41 19.68
C ASP A 132 -3.34 4.17 20.57
N LEU A 133 -3.24 3.21 21.49
CA LEU A 133 -4.35 2.83 22.36
C LEU A 133 -4.68 3.88 23.43
N ASP A 134 -3.70 4.70 23.82
CA ASP A 134 -3.86 5.80 24.78
C ASP A 134 -4.20 7.15 24.13
N GLY A 135 -4.23 7.22 22.79
CA GLY A 135 -4.58 8.40 22.02
C GLY A 135 -3.54 9.53 22.04
N LYS A 136 -2.35 9.31 22.60
CA LYS A 136 -1.32 10.37 22.70
C LYS A 136 -0.82 10.81 21.34
N LEU A 137 -0.65 9.89 20.39
CA LEU A 137 -0.24 10.26 19.04
C LEU A 137 -1.34 11.07 18.35
N LYS A 138 -2.62 10.67 18.49
CA LYS A 138 -3.74 11.43 17.90
C LYS A 138 -3.79 12.85 18.46
N LYS A 139 -3.61 13.03 19.78
CA LYS A 139 -3.55 14.35 20.41
C LYS A 139 -2.42 15.19 19.83
N TRP A 140 -1.19 14.66 19.83
CA TRP A 140 -0.03 15.33 19.25
C TRP A 140 -0.25 15.70 17.77
N ARG A 141 -0.85 14.80 16.98
CA ARG A 141 -1.09 15.05 15.55
C ARG A 141 -2.10 16.17 15.34
N ASN A 142 -3.16 16.22 16.14
CA ASN A 142 -4.14 17.30 16.05
C ASN A 142 -3.50 18.67 16.36
N GLU A 143 -2.63 18.72 17.37
CA GLU A 143 -1.86 19.93 17.71
C GLU A 143 -0.90 20.31 16.56
N PHE A 144 -0.12 19.36 16.06
CA PHE A 144 0.82 19.58 14.96
C PHE A 144 0.14 20.06 13.66
N GLU A 145 -1.05 19.54 13.35
CA GLU A 145 -1.80 19.89 12.15
C GLU A 145 -2.77 21.07 12.35
N ASN A 146 -2.76 21.73 13.53
CA ASN A 146 -3.71 22.77 13.92
C ASN A 146 -5.18 22.37 13.69
N LYS A 147 -5.52 21.12 14.01
CA LYS A 147 -6.88 20.59 13.88
C LYS A 147 -7.65 20.74 15.19
N THR A 148 -8.79 21.41 15.13
CA THR A 148 -9.77 21.39 16.23
C THR A 148 -10.30 19.96 16.38
N PRO A 149 -10.28 19.38 17.60
CA PRO A 149 -10.89 18.09 17.86
C PRO A 149 -12.37 18.16 17.45
N LYS A 150 -12.79 17.37 16.47
CA LYS A 150 -14.22 17.22 16.18
C LYS A 150 -14.86 16.56 17.39
N LYS A 151 -15.96 17.13 17.91
CA LYS A 151 -16.87 16.43 18.82
C LYS A 151 -17.41 15.22 18.06
N THR A 152 -16.74 14.09 18.15
CA THR A 152 -17.24 12.85 17.56
C THR A 152 -18.40 12.39 18.43
N GLY A 153 -19.59 12.25 17.83
CA GLY A 153 -20.64 11.39 18.40
C GLY A 153 -20.13 9.96 18.59
N PRO A 154 -20.93 9.04 19.16
CA PRO A 154 -20.49 7.68 19.49
C PRO A 154 -20.12 6.92 18.21
N GLY A 155 -18.85 7.01 17.85
CA GLY A 155 -18.26 6.46 16.64
C GLY A 155 -16.75 6.42 16.84
N LYS A 156 -16.20 5.21 16.91
CA LYS A 156 -14.78 4.97 17.24
C LYS A 156 -13.87 5.74 16.29
N THR A 157 -13.21 6.78 16.79
CA THR A 157 -12.06 7.40 16.10
C THR A 157 -11.07 6.29 15.73
N ARG A 158 -10.54 6.34 14.50
CA ARG A 158 -9.57 5.35 14.03
C ARG A 158 -8.34 5.36 14.95
N VAL A 159 -7.99 4.18 15.47
CA VAL A 159 -6.75 3.97 16.22
C VAL A 159 -5.58 4.13 15.26
N LEU A 160 -4.65 5.03 15.60
CA LEU A 160 -3.45 5.26 14.80
C LEU A 160 -2.38 4.19 15.08
N LYS A 161 -1.44 4.06 14.15
CA LYS A 161 -0.19 3.31 14.34
C LYS A 161 0.87 4.27 14.90
N THR A 162 1.65 3.88 15.90
CA THR A 162 2.69 4.71 16.54
C THR A 162 4.09 4.38 16.09
N LYS A 163 4.38 3.11 15.81
CA LYS A 163 5.66 2.60 15.31
C LYS A 163 5.42 1.42 14.39
N GLY A 164 6.31 1.22 13.42
CA GLY A 164 6.35 0.03 12.56
C GLY A 164 7.73 -0.63 12.57
N ARG A 165 7.75 -1.96 12.51
CA ARG A 165 8.94 -2.77 12.19
C ARG A 165 8.62 -3.64 10.99
N VAL A 166 9.37 -3.49 9.90
CA VAL A 166 9.19 -4.32 8.70
C VAL A 166 9.77 -5.70 9.01
N GLU A 167 8.92 -6.73 8.97
CA GLU A 167 9.29 -8.13 9.20
C GLU A 167 9.67 -8.84 7.90
N ASP A 168 8.92 -8.58 6.83
CA ASP A 168 9.06 -9.27 5.55
C ASP A 168 8.73 -8.30 4.40
N LEU A 169 9.40 -8.51 3.27
CA LEU A 169 9.15 -7.84 2.00
C LEU A 169 8.97 -8.93 0.94
N LEU A 170 7.84 -8.89 0.26
CA LEU A 170 7.54 -9.84 -0.81
C LEU A 170 6.87 -9.12 -1.97
N ALA A 171 7.01 -9.68 -3.17
CA ALA A 171 6.27 -9.24 -4.34
C ALA A 171 5.22 -10.29 -4.73
N VAL A 172 4.09 -9.83 -5.26
CA VAL A 172 3.06 -10.69 -5.86
C VAL A 172 2.85 -10.28 -7.31
N LEU A 173 2.95 -11.24 -8.23
CA LEU A 173 2.96 -11.01 -9.67
C LEU A 173 1.60 -11.32 -10.31
N ILE A 174 1.06 -10.39 -11.09
CA ILE A 174 -0.11 -10.61 -11.96
C ILE A 174 0.28 -10.29 -13.41
N CYS A 175 0.39 -11.34 -14.23
CA CYS A 175 0.88 -11.24 -15.60
C CYS A 175 -0.28 -10.95 -16.58
N GLY A 176 -0.52 -9.67 -16.82
CA GLY A 176 -1.53 -9.16 -17.75
C GLY A 176 -2.96 -9.64 -17.45
N LYS A 177 -3.84 -9.47 -18.44
CA LYS A 177 -5.27 -9.79 -18.32
C LYS A 177 -5.53 -11.25 -17.94
N ASN A 178 -4.88 -12.19 -18.63
CA ASN A 178 -5.08 -13.61 -18.36
C ASN A 178 -4.63 -13.99 -16.95
N GLY A 179 -3.54 -13.38 -16.45
CA GLY A 179 -3.09 -13.57 -15.07
C GLY A 179 -4.13 -13.11 -14.05
N MET A 180 -4.79 -11.97 -14.32
CA MET A 180 -5.84 -11.43 -13.46
C MET A 180 -7.11 -12.29 -13.46
N GLU A 181 -7.58 -12.71 -14.64
CA GLU A 181 -8.74 -13.59 -14.78
C GLU A 181 -8.50 -14.93 -14.08
N LYS A 182 -7.30 -15.50 -14.24
CA LYS A 182 -6.88 -16.71 -13.52
C LYS A 182 -6.87 -16.47 -12.01
N ALA A 183 -6.31 -15.36 -11.54
CA ALA A 183 -6.26 -15.03 -10.12
C ALA A 183 -7.66 -14.88 -9.48
N LEU A 184 -8.61 -14.34 -10.23
CA LEU A 184 -10.02 -14.26 -9.85
C LEU A 184 -10.69 -15.63 -9.82
N SER A 185 -10.46 -16.46 -10.85
CA SER A 185 -11.00 -17.81 -10.93
C SER A 185 -10.48 -18.73 -9.84
N GLU A 186 -9.21 -18.57 -9.45
CA GLU A 186 -8.56 -19.33 -8.38
C GLU A 186 -8.90 -18.80 -6.98
N GLY A 187 -9.53 -17.62 -6.88
CA GLY A 187 -10.06 -17.06 -5.64
C GLY A 187 -9.06 -16.29 -4.78
N TRP A 188 -7.77 -16.24 -5.16
CA TRP A 188 -6.77 -15.49 -4.41
C TRP A 188 -6.78 -13.98 -4.71
N ILE A 189 -7.46 -13.56 -5.78
CA ILE A 189 -7.97 -12.20 -5.96
C ILE A 189 -9.50 -12.23 -5.89
N GLY A 190 -10.09 -11.23 -5.24
CA GLY A 190 -11.55 -11.10 -5.18
C GLY A 190 -12.01 -9.65 -5.10
N VAL A 191 -13.32 -9.46 -4.95
CA VAL A 191 -13.93 -8.13 -4.86
C VAL A 191 -14.09 -7.70 -3.40
N HIS A 192 -13.70 -6.46 -3.11
CA HIS A 192 -13.95 -5.77 -1.85
C HIS A 192 -14.97 -4.64 -2.07
N PRO A 193 -16.21 -4.80 -1.58
CA PRO A 193 -17.22 -3.76 -1.69
C PRO A 193 -16.80 -2.55 -0.85
N GLN A 194 -16.98 -1.36 -1.40
CA GLN A 194 -16.76 -0.11 -0.67
C GLN A 194 -18.11 0.54 -0.29
N GLY A 195 -18.08 1.34 0.77
CA GLY A 195 -19.25 2.13 1.19
C GLY A 195 -19.56 3.29 0.24
N ARG A 196 -20.15 4.36 0.77
CA ARG A 196 -20.47 5.57 0.01
C ARG A 196 -19.40 6.66 0.17
N ASN A 197 -19.29 7.53 -0.82
CA ASN A 197 -18.53 8.77 -0.75
C ASN A 197 -19.23 9.77 0.18
N SER A 198 -18.53 10.86 0.55
CA SER A 198 -19.11 11.96 1.34
C SER A 198 -20.30 12.65 0.67
N ASN A 199 -20.40 12.54 -0.66
CA ASN A 199 -21.55 13.00 -1.45
C ASN A 199 -22.69 11.96 -1.57
N GLY A 200 -22.64 10.87 -0.79
CA GLY A 200 -23.66 9.82 -0.77
C GLY A 200 -23.63 8.84 -1.93
N LYS A 201 -22.81 9.04 -2.98
CA LYS A 201 -22.71 8.11 -4.12
C LYS A 201 -21.94 6.83 -3.74
N PRO A 202 -22.31 5.64 -4.26
CA PRO A 202 -21.51 4.43 -4.07
C PRO A 202 -20.07 4.65 -4.53
N ARG A 203 -19.11 4.12 -3.76
CA ARG A 203 -17.71 4.06 -4.21
C ARG A 203 -17.57 2.84 -5.13
N PRO A 204 -16.85 2.95 -6.25
CA PRO A 204 -16.56 1.76 -7.03
C PRO A 204 -15.86 0.71 -6.16
N PRO A 205 -16.09 -0.58 -6.40
CA PRO A 205 -15.41 -1.65 -5.67
C PRO A 205 -13.89 -1.62 -5.87
N LYS A 206 -13.18 -2.27 -4.95
CA LYS A 206 -11.73 -2.52 -5.05
C LYS A 206 -11.47 -4.00 -5.22
N TYR A 207 -10.29 -4.34 -5.73
CA TYR A 207 -9.79 -5.70 -5.56
C TYR A 207 -9.32 -5.93 -4.12
N LYS A 208 -9.32 -7.18 -3.70
CA LYS A 208 -8.63 -7.68 -2.51
C LYS A 208 -7.80 -8.90 -2.89
N MET A 209 -6.69 -9.08 -2.18
CA MET A 209 -5.81 -10.25 -2.31
C MET A 209 -5.93 -11.11 -1.07
N ILE A 210 -6.31 -12.38 -1.22
CA ILE A 210 -6.47 -13.34 -0.13
C ILE A 210 -5.10 -13.98 0.15
N LEU A 211 -4.48 -13.59 1.26
CA LEU A 211 -3.07 -13.81 1.50
C LEU A 211 -2.66 -15.29 1.57
N GLU A 212 -3.52 -16.12 2.15
CA GLU A 212 -3.26 -17.55 2.34
C GLU A 212 -3.49 -18.37 1.06
N GLN A 213 -4.09 -17.79 0.02
CA GLN A 213 -4.45 -18.48 -1.22
C GLN A 213 -3.53 -18.10 -2.38
N ILE A 214 -2.59 -17.19 -2.19
CA ILE A 214 -1.67 -16.76 -3.24
C ILE A 214 -0.77 -17.96 -3.62
N PRO A 215 -0.75 -18.38 -4.89
CA PRO A 215 0.13 -19.45 -5.33
C PRO A 215 1.60 -19.09 -5.12
N SER A 216 2.43 -20.04 -4.66
CA SER A 216 3.84 -19.79 -4.35
C SER A 216 4.63 -19.26 -5.54
N GLU A 217 4.32 -19.71 -6.76
CA GLU A 217 4.95 -19.26 -8.01
C GLU A 217 4.58 -17.82 -8.40
N LYS A 218 3.61 -17.21 -7.70
CA LYS A 218 3.27 -15.79 -7.85
C LYS A 218 3.95 -14.92 -6.81
N ILE A 219 4.64 -15.52 -5.84
CA ILE A 219 5.33 -14.81 -4.76
C ILE A 219 6.83 -14.77 -5.05
N VAL A 220 7.40 -13.58 -4.97
CA VAL A 220 8.85 -13.36 -4.99
C VAL A 220 9.28 -12.86 -3.62
N LYS A 221 10.36 -13.42 -3.09
CA LYS A 221 11.00 -13.02 -1.83
C LYS A 221 12.51 -12.87 -2.03
N LEU A 222 13.16 -12.21 -1.08
CA LEU A 222 14.61 -12.23 -0.91
C LEU A 222 15.07 -13.50 -0.19
#